data_AF-A0A838VGG0-F1
#
_entry.id   AF-A0A838VGG0-F1
#
_cell.length_a   1.000
_cell.length_b   1.000
_cell.length_c   1.000
_cell.angle_alpha   90.00
_cell.angle_beta   90.00
_cell.angle_gamma   90.00
#
_symmetry.space_group_name_H-M   'P 1'
#
loop_
_entity.id
_entity.type
_entity.pdbx_description
1 polymer ?
#
loop_
_entity_poly.entity_id
_entity_poly.type
_entity_poly.pdbx_seq_one_letter_code
_entity_poly.pdbx_strand_id
1 'polypeptide(L)'
;MNRAFRKYHRTLAIIISLPLAITVLTGMAVTVLREWPISAGIPSQWLLELHTGEILHLQGIYPILNGLGIIGLLVTGLSMTSLFKKKKPPTQEH
;
A
#
# COMPACT_ATOMS: atom_id res chain seq x y z
N MET A 1 9.32 20.32 -8.60
CA MET A 1 8.32 19.69 -7.71
C MET A 1 8.55 20.14 -6.28
N ASN A 2 7.53 20.75 -5.67
CA ASN A 2 7.62 21.51 -4.41
C ASN A 2 8.03 20.61 -3.23
N ARG A 3 8.88 21.13 -2.33
CA ARG A 3 9.31 20.40 -1.11
C ARG A 3 8.12 20.01 -0.23
N ALA A 4 7.08 20.85 -0.19
CA ALA A 4 5.83 20.58 0.51
C ALA A 4 5.11 19.33 -0.03
N PHE A 5 5.03 19.16 -1.36
CA PHE A 5 4.39 17.99 -1.98
C PHE A 5 5.04 16.66 -1.53
N ARG A 6 6.38 16.63 -1.47
CA ARG A 6 7.12 15.46 -0.95
C ARG A 6 6.84 15.19 0.52
N LYS A 7 6.69 16.23 1.35
CA LYS A 7 6.34 16.08 2.77
C LYS A 7 4.93 15.51 2.94
N TYR A 8 3.96 16.03 2.20
CA TYR A 8 2.58 15.52 2.21
C TYR A 8 2.49 14.07 1.74
N HIS A 9 3.12 13.73 0.62
CA HIS A 9 3.15 12.34 0.16
C HIS A 9 3.76 11.41 1.20
N ARG A 10 4.87 11.78 1.85
CA ARG A 10 5.51 10.93 2.87
C ARG A 10 4.57 10.64 4.04
N THR A 11 3.82 11.63 4.52
CA THR A 11 2.85 11.43 5.61
C THR A 11 1.70 10.53 5.16
N LEU A 12 1.11 10.80 4.00
CA LEU A 12 0.04 9.98 3.43
C LEU A 12 0.51 8.55 3.15
N ALA A 13 1.73 8.38 2.66
CA ALA A 13 2.35 7.07 2.42
C ALA A 13 2.39 6.25 3.70
N ILE A 14 2.85 6.80 4.81
CA ILE A 14 2.88 6.06 6.08
C ILE A 14 1.46 5.68 6.53
N ILE A 15 0.52 6.62 6.49
CA ILE A 15 -0.86 6.40 6.94
C ILE A 15 -1.57 5.34 6.11
N ILE A 16 -1.37 5.33 4.79
CA ILE A 16 -2.03 4.42 3.85
C ILE A 16 -1.28 3.08 3.76
N SER A 17 0.06 3.07 3.85
CA SER A 17 0.85 1.85 3.77
C SER A 17 0.65 0.93 4.98
N LEU A 18 0.34 1.47 6.16
CA LEU A 18 0.05 0.66 7.34
C LEU A 18 -1.15 -0.29 7.17
N PRO A 19 -2.37 0.20 6.87
CA PRO A 19 -3.52 -0.66 6.63
C PRO A 19 -3.33 -1.56 5.40
N LEU A 20 -2.67 -1.08 4.35
CA LEU A 20 -2.31 -1.91 3.20
C LEU A 20 -1.39 -3.08 3.57
N ALA A 21 -0.37 -2.84 4.39
CA ALA A 21 0.54 -3.88 4.84
C ALA A 21 -0.21 -4.93 5.67
N ILE A 22 -1.11 -4.50 6.56
CA ILE A 22 -1.96 -5.41 7.32
C ILE A 22 -2.79 -6.27 6.37
N THR A 23 -3.50 -5.66 5.40
CA THR A 23 -4.35 -6.37 4.43
C THR A 23 -3.56 -7.36 3.58
N VAL A 24 -2.36 -7.00 3.12
CA VAL A 24 -1.51 -7.92 2.33
C VAL A 24 -1.03 -9.08 3.19
N LEU A 25 -0.52 -8.79 4.39
CA LEU A 25 0.00 -9.81 5.30
C LEU A 25 -1.10 -10.78 5.75
N THR A 26 -2.28 -10.26 6.10
CA THR A 26 -3.42 -11.12 6.49
C THR A 26 -3.93 -11.92 5.31
N GLY A 27 -4.00 -11.33 4.11
CA GLY A 27 -4.37 -12.06 2.89
C GLY A 27 -3.42 -13.22 2.60
N MET A 28 -2.10 -12.97 2.70
CA MET A 28 -1.08 -14.00 2.57
C MET A 28 -1.22 -15.08 3.65
N ALA A 29 -1.41 -14.68 4.92
CA ALA A 29 -1.59 -15.61 6.03
C ALA A 29 -2.83 -16.49 5.86
N VAL A 30 -3.94 -15.94 5.39
CA VAL A 30 -5.17 -16.70 5.09
C VAL A 30 -4.89 -17.76 4.02
N THR A 31 -4.20 -17.40 2.94
CA THR A 31 -3.82 -18.36 1.88
C THR A 31 -2.93 -19.47 2.45
N VAL A 32 -1.91 -19.11 3.23
CA VAL A 32 -1.01 -20.10 3.86
C VAL A 32 -1.78 -21.06 4.77
N LEU A 33 -2.67 -20.55 5.62
CA LEU A 33 -3.43 -21.39 6.56
C LEU A 33 -4.46 -22.28 5.89
N ARG A 34 -4.99 -21.87 4.74
CA ARG A 34 -5.99 -22.65 3.99
C ARG A 34 -5.35 -23.69 3.08
N GLU A 35 -4.27 -23.31 2.40
CA GLU A 35 -3.67 -24.12 1.34
C GLU A 35 -2.52 -25.00 1.84
N TRP A 36 -1.86 -24.65 2.94
CA TRP A 36 -0.74 -25.43 3.47
C TRP A 36 -1.18 -26.24 4.69
N PRO A 37 -0.61 -27.46 4.89
CA PRO A 37 -0.92 -28.32 6.03
C PRO A 37 -0.27 -27.80 7.32
N ILE A 38 -0.52 -26.53 7.68
CA ILE A 38 0.02 -25.87 8.86
C ILE A 38 -1.10 -25.65 9.86
N SER A 39 -0.99 -26.31 11.02
CA SER A 39 -1.88 -26.11 12.15
C SER A 39 -1.39 -24.95 13.03
N ALA A 40 -1.60 -23.71 12.60
CA ALA A 40 -1.13 -22.54 13.36
C ALA A 40 -2.00 -22.21 14.59
N GLY A 41 -3.13 -22.91 14.80
CA GLY A 41 -4.07 -22.66 15.89
C GLY A 41 -4.84 -21.33 15.80
N ILE A 42 -4.61 -20.54 14.75
CA ILE A 42 -5.31 -19.27 14.49
C ILE A 42 -6.42 -19.51 13.46
N PRO A 43 -7.68 -19.13 13.76
CA PRO A 43 -8.77 -19.29 12.80
C PRO A 43 -8.60 -18.35 11.61
N SER A 44 -8.69 -18.89 10.39
CA SER A 44 -8.60 -18.09 9.15
C SER A 44 -9.70 -17.03 9.05
N GLN A 45 -10.85 -17.24 9.69
CA GLN A 45 -11.93 -16.28 9.79
C GLN A 45 -11.52 -15.01 10.52
N TRP A 46 -10.79 -15.12 11.64
CA TRP A 46 -10.32 -13.95 12.39
C TRP A 46 -9.33 -13.12 11.57
N LEU A 47 -8.47 -13.78 10.78
CA LEU A 47 -7.58 -13.07 9.85
C LEU A 47 -8.35 -12.39 8.72
N LEU A 48 -9.45 -12.97 8.26
CA LEU A 48 -10.34 -12.34 7.28
C LEU A 48 -11.05 -11.12 7.86
N GLU A 49 -11.53 -11.17 9.10
CA GLU A 49 -12.13 -10.02 9.79
C GLU A 49 -11.12 -8.86 9.93
N LEU A 50 -9.84 -9.18 10.22
CA LEU A 50 -8.77 -8.19 10.23
C LEU A 50 -8.43 -7.68 8.81
N HIS A 51 -8.43 -8.56 7.81
CA HIS A 51 -8.17 -8.24 6.41
C HIS A 51 -9.20 -7.26 5.83
N THR A 52 -10.48 -7.48 6.14
CA THR A 52 -11.60 -6.65 5.68
C THR A 52 -11.80 -5.41 6.54
N GLY A 53 -11.24 -5.37 7.75
CA GLY A 53 -11.49 -4.31 8.73
C GLY A 53 -12.84 -4.46 9.45
N GLU A 54 -13.42 -5.66 9.42
CA GLU A 54 -14.67 -6.00 10.10
C GLU A 54 -14.57 -5.88 11.62
N ILE A 55 -13.37 -6.11 12.19
CA ILE A 55 -13.08 -5.88 13.61
C ILE A 55 -13.38 -4.44 14.08
N LEU A 56 -13.40 -3.47 13.15
CA LEU A 56 -13.71 -2.06 13.41
C LEU A 56 -15.04 -1.63 12.76
N HIS A 57 -15.84 -2.57 12.25
CA HIS A 57 -17.06 -2.33 11.47
C HIS A 57 -16.82 -1.50 10.19
N LEU A 58 -15.63 -1.59 9.61
CA LEU A 58 -15.23 -0.83 8.43
C LEU A 58 -15.26 -1.66 7.14
N GLN A 59 -15.83 -2.88 7.13
CA GLN A 59 -15.74 -3.78 5.98
C GLN A 59 -16.27 -3.21 4.65
N GLY A 60 -17.22 -2.26 4.71
CA GLY A 60 -17.75 -1.59 3.52
C GLY A 60 -16.86 -0.49 2.93
N ILE A 61 -15.95 0.10 3.73
CA ILE A 61 -15.15 1.26 3.32
C ILE A 61 -13.64 1.00 3.34
N TYR A 62 -13.18 0.12 4.22
CA TYR A 62 -11.76 -0.16 4.43
C TYR A 62 -11.08 -0.71 3.16
N PRO A 63 -11.63 -1.70 2.44
CA PRO A 63 -11.04 -2.15 1.19
C PRO A 63 -10.99 -1.05 0.11
N ILE A 64 -12.01 -0.19 0.07
CA ILE A 64 -12.09 0.94 -0.88
C ILE A 64 -10.99 1.96 -0.58
N LEU A 65 -10.80 2.32 0.69
CA LEU A 65 -9.74 3.23 1.13
C LEU A 65 -8.36 2.68 0.84
N ASN A 66 -8.15 1.38 1.06
CA ASN A 66 -6.90 0.72 0.69
C ASN A 66 -6.65 0.78 -0.82
N GLY A 67 -7.66 0.44 -1.64
CA GLY A 67 -7.56 0.50 -3.10
C GLY A 67 -7.28 1.90 -3.65
N LEU A 68 -8.02 2.91 -3.18
CA LEU A 68 -7.78 4.30 -3.57
C LEU A 68 -6.42 4.80 -3.05
N GLY A 69 -6.07 4.41 -1.83
CA GLY A 69 -4.81 4.77 -1.20
C GLY A 69 -3.61 4.27 -2.00
N ILE A 70 -3.58 3.00 -2.39
CA ILE A 70 -2.47 2.45 -3.17
C ILE A 70 -2.36 3.10 -4.55
N ILE A 71 -3.48 3.36 -5.23
CA ILE A 71 -3.50 4.06 -6.51
C ILE A 71 -2.92 5.47 -6.34
N GLY A 72 -3.38 6.20 -5.32
CA GLY A 72 -2.89 7.54 -5.02
C GLY A 72 -1.40 7.55 -4.72
N LEU A 73 -0.91 6.62 -3.91
CA LEU A 73 0.52 6.48 -3.59
C LEU A 73 1.35 6.10 -4.80
N LEU A 74 0.87 5.23 -5.67
CA LEU A 74 1.56 4.85 -6.91
C LEU A 74 1.66 6.05 -7.85
N VAL A 75 0.55 6.71 -8.16
CA VAL A 75 0.53 7.87 -9.08
C VAL A 75 1.42 8.99 -8.54
N THR A 76 1.23 9.36 -7.28
CA THR A 76 2.04 10.42 -6.68
C THR A 76 3.49 9.99 -6.55
N GLY A 77 3.80 8.78 -6.08
CA GLY A 77 5.16 8.25 -5.98
C GLY A 77 5.90 8.26 -7.32
N LEU A 78 5.29 7.70 -8.37
CA LEU A 78 5.86 7.68 -9.72
C LEU A 78 6.12 9.09 -10.26
N SER A 79 5.20 10.04 -10.02
CA SER A 79 5.39 11.44 -10.42
C SER A 79 6.63 12.10 -9.79
N MET A 80 7.08 11.59 -8.64
CA MET A 80 8.26 12.10 -7.93
C MET A 80 9.56 11.44 -8.35
N THR A 81 9.49 10.30 -9.05
CA THR A 81 10.69 9.59 -9.52
C THR A 81 11.31 10.29 -10.73
N SER A 82 12.60 9.99 -10.98
CA SER A 82 13.30 10.48 -12.17
C SER A 82 12.90 9.75 -13.47
N LEU A 83 11.97 8.79 -13.42
CA LEU A 83 11.57 7.97 -14.57
C LEU A 83 11.06 8.82 -15.75
N PHE A 84 10.52 10.00 -15.46
CA PHE A 84 10.01 10.93 -16.47
C PHE A 84 10.95 12.12 -16.78
N LYS A 85 12.15 12.17 -16.19
CA LYS A 85 13.11 13.24 -16.51
C LYS A 85 13.75 12.97 -17.88
N LYS A 86 13.46 13.83 -18.85
CA LYS A 86 14.19 13.88 -20.13
C LYS A 86 15.68 14.05 -19.85
N LYS A 87 16.53 13.19 -20.44
CA LYS A 87 17.99 13.34 -20.40
C LYS A 87 18.34 14.76 -20.86
N LYS A 88 19.07 15.52 -20.04
CA LYS A 88 19.65 16.78 -20.49
C LYS A 88 20.61 16.45 -21.65
N PRO A 89 20.52 17.12 -22.81
CA PRO A 89 21.52 16.96 -23.84
C PRO A 89 22.89 17.38 -23.27
N PRO A 90 23.99 16.70 -23.66
CA PRO A 90 25.31 17.05 -23.17
C PRO A 90 25.59 18.51 -23.54
N THR A 91 25.93 19.30 -22.53
CA THR A 91 26.46 20.65 -22.73
C THR A 91 27.75 20.51 -23.55
N GLN A 92 27.71 20.97 -24.80
CA GLN A 92 28.89 21.12 -25.63
C GLN A 92 29.67 22.31 -25.05
N GLU A 93 30.75 22.04 -24.34
CA GLU A 93 31.74 23.06 -23.97
C GLU A 93 32.56 23.37 -25.24
N HIS A 94 32.50 24.63 -25.67
CA HIS A 94 33.29 25.19 -26.78
C HIS A 94 34.56 25.83 -26.24
#